data_AF-V4NKE8-F1
#
_entry.id   AF-V4NKE8-F1
#
_cell.length_a   1.000
_cell.length_b   1.000
_cell.length_c   1.000
_cell.angle_alpha   90.00
_cell.angle_beta   90.00
_cell.angle_gamma   90.00
#
_symmetry.space_group_name_H-M   'P 1'
#
loop_
_entity.id
_entity.type
_entity.pdbx_description
1 polymer ?
#
loop_
_entity_poly.entity_id
_entity_poly.type
_entity_poly.pdbx_seq_one_letter_code
_entity_poly.pdbx_strand_id
1 'polypeptide(L)'
;LKKSEVQDNDWIRLYVELAVATTKRNSMDIPDLSNLEILEVAVESIQDWPSVGLGNVFCDAIFYIRYKDGCNVDRNVDRIAMVRRICDERKGCLSLL
;
A
#
# COMPACT_ATOMS: atom_id res chain seq x y z
N LEU A 1 0.71 -10.27 5.68
CA LEU A 1 2.03 -10.52 5.08
C LEU A 1 3.07 -10.54 6.19
N LYS A 2 4.05 -11.44 6.10
CA LYS A 2 5.19 -11.46 7.01
C LYS A 2 6.09 -10.25 6.73
N LYS A 3 6.84 -9.81 7.74
CA LYS A 3 7.73 -8.65 7.61
C LYS A 3 8.76 -8.80 6.48
N SER A 4 9.28 -10.02 6.27
CA SER A 4 10.18 -10.32 5.15
C SER A 4 9.49 -10.12 3.80
N GLU A 5 8.26 -10.62 3.63
CA GLU A 5 7.49 -10.44 2.40
C GLU A 5 7.20 -8.96 2.12
N VAL A 6 6.98 -8.17 3.16
CA VAL A 6 6.78 -6.71 3.01
C VAL A 6 8.08 -6.01 2.57
N GLN A 7 9.22 -6.42 3.13
CA GLN A 7 10.53 -5.88 2.78
C GLN A 7 10.99 -6.28 1.37
N ASP A 8 10.64 -7.49 0.92
CA ASP A 8 10.97 -7.96 -0.42
C ASP A 8 10.09 -7.30 -1.51
N ASN A 9 9.03 -6.58 -1.12
CA ASN A 9 8.05 -5.98 -2.02
C ASN A 9 7.96 -4.46 -1.83
N ASP A 10 8.92 -3.73 -2.41
CA ASP A 10 9.02 -2.26 -2.34
C ASP A 10 7.74 -1.52 -2.77
N TRP A 11 6.91 -2.13 -3.62
CA TRP A 11 5.64 -1.55 -4.06
C TRP A 11 4.61 -1.37 -2.93
N ILE A 12 4.72 -2.10 -1.81
CA ILE A 12 3.86 -1.87 -0.65
C ILE A 12 4.17 -0.50 -0.03
N ARG A 13 5.46 -0.12 0.02
CA ARG A 13 5.87 1.21 0.47
C ARG A 13 5.32 2.29 -0.44
N LEU A 14 5.39 2.09 -1.76
CA LEU A 14 4.81 3.00 -2.75
C LEU A 14 3.31 3.24 -2.51
N TYR A 15 2.54 2.22 -2.12
CA TYR A 15 1.11 2.37 -1.83
C TYR A 15 0.84 3.30 -0.65
N VAL A 16 1.65 3.20 0.41
CA VAL A 16 1.56 4.10 1.57
C VAL A 16 1.95 5.52 1.18
N GLU A 17 3.04 5.67 0.44
CA GLU A 17 3.52 6.98 -0.05
C GLU A 17 2.47 7.68 -0.91
N LEU A 18 1.82 6.95 -1.82
CA LEU A 18 0.72 7.46 -2.63
C LEU A 18 -0.48 7.85 -1.77
N ALA A 19 -0.87 7.04 -0.78
CA ALA A 19 -1.98 7.36 0.12
C ALA A 19 -1.73 8.64 0.94
N VAL A 20 -0.49 8.87 1.39
CA VAL A 20 -0.11 10.10 2.08
C VAL A 20 -0.13 11.29 1.12
N ALA A 21 0.43 11.11 -0.08
CA ALA A 21 0.47 12.16 -1.11
C ALA A 21 -0.93 12.59 -1.57
N THR A 22 -1.86 11.65 -1.76
CA THR A 22 -3.25 11.97 -2.14
C THR A 22 -4.00 12.68 -1.02
N THR A 23 -3.78 12.29 0.23
CA THR A 23 -4.42 12.93 1.40
C THR A 23 -3.95 14.37 1.59
N LYS A 24 -2.65 14.63 1.38
CA LYS A 24 -2.03 15.96 1.53
C LYS A 24 -1.96 16.74 0.21
N ARG A 25 -2.64 16.29 -0.84
CA ARG A 25 -2.53 16.87 -2.21
C ARG A 25 -2.84 18.36 -2.29
N ASN A 26 -3.74 18.84 -1.44
CA ASN A 26 -4.15 20.25 -1.38
C ASN A 26 -3.38 21.06 -0.32
N SER A 27 -2.39 20.44 0.34
CA SER A 27 -1.49 21.12 1.26
C SER A 27 -0.46 21.94 0.47
N MET A 28 -0.08 23.10 1.02
CA MET A 28 1.07 23.87 0.51
C MET A 28 2.40 23.17 0.80
N ASP A 29 2.42 22.28 1.80
CA ASP A 29 3.61 21.56 2.24
C ASP A 29 3.78 20.24 1.49
N ILE A 30 5.01 20.01 1.00
CA ILE A 30 5.41 18.72 0.45
C ILE A 30 5.42 17.69 1.60
N PRO A 31 4.70 16.56 1.47
CA PRO A 31 4.71 15.53 2.50
C PRO A 31 6.12 14.97 2.68
N ASP A 32 6.63 14.97 3.91
CA ASP A 32 7.77 14.12 4.24
C ASP A 32 7.32 12.65 4.25
N LEU A 33 7.95 11.84 3.40
CA LEU A 33 7.66 10.41 3.21
C LEU A 33 8.79 9.53 3.79
N SER A 34 9.86 10.14 4.31
CA SER A 34 11.03 9.41 4.82
C SER A 34 10.73 8.66 6.11
N ASN A 35 9.85 9.22 6.94
CA ASN A 35 9.50 8.74 8.29
C ASN A 35 8.24 7.87 8.33
N LEU A 36 7.98 7.09 7.27
CA LEU A 36 6.87 6.14 7.22
C LEU A 36 7.31 4.77 7.74
N GLU A 37 6.62 4.24 8.74
CA GLU A 37 6.86 2.90 9.29
C GLU A 37 5.65 1.99 9.01
N ILE A 38 5.85 0.94 8.22
CA ILE A 38 4.83 -0.09 7.97
C ILE A 38 4.85 -1.07 9.14
N LEU A 39 3.71 -1.20 9.82
CA LEU A 39 3.55 -2.08 10.98
C LEU A 39 2.98 -3.43 10.58
N GLU A 40 1.94 -3.43 9.74
CA GLU A 40 1.18 -4.62 9.42
C GLU A 40 0.52 -4.48 8.05
N VAL A 41 0.45 -5.59 7.32
CA VAL A 41 -0.21 -5.66 6.03
C VAL A 41 -1.13 -6.87 5.99
N ALA A 42 -2.41 -6.64 5.83
CA ALA A 42 -3.39 -7.67 5.50
C ALA A 42 -3.76 -7.56 4.02
N VAL A 43 -4.07 -8.70 3.41
CA VAL A 43 -4.44 -8.77 2.00
C VAL A 43 -5.70 -9.61 1.85
N GLU A 44 -6.65 -9.07 1.11
CA GLU A 44 -7.89 -9.73 0.74
C GLU A 44 -7.88 -9.96 -0.77
N SER A 45 -7.88 -11.23 -1.20
CA SER A 45 -8.00 -11.58 -2.61
C SER A 45 -9.46 -11.47 -3.04
N ILE A 46 -9.73 -10.83 -4.17
CA ILE A 46 -11.08 -10.73 -4.75
C ILE A 46 -11.35 -11.92 -5.70
N GLN A 47 -10.32 -12.65 -6.14
CA GLN A 47 -10.47 -13.87 -6.93
C GLN A 47 -10.47 -15.13 -6.05
N ASP A 48 -11.44 -16.02 -6.30
CA ASP A 48 -11.57 -17.37 -5.70
C ASP A 48 -10.61 -18.42 -6.32
N TRP A 49 -9.79 -18.05 -7.31
CA TRP A 49 -8.95 -19.01 -8.06
C TRP A 49 -7.57 -19.21 -7.42
N PRO A 50 -7.03 -20.46 -7.37
CA PRO A 50 -5.71 -20.72 -6.81
C PRO A 50 -4.63 -20.21 -7.78
N SER A 51 -4.15 -19.00 -7.56
CA SER A 51 -3.04 -18.44 -8.34
C SER A 51 -1.70 -18.92 -7.78
N VAL A 52 -0.88 -19.49 -8.64
CA VAL A 52 0.47 -19.97 -8.34
C VAL A 52 1.44 -18.78 -8.46
N GLY A 53 2.02 -18.34 -7.33
CA GLY A 53 3.13 -17.39 -7.27
C GLY A 53 2.77 -15.96 -6.82
N LEU A 54 3.47 -15.44 -5.81
CA LEU A 54 3.16 -14.15 -5.12
C LEU A 54 3.00 -12.93 -6.04
N GLY A 55 3.65 -12.88 -7.20
CA GLY A 55 3.55 -11.75 -8.13
C GLY A 55 2.20 -11.63 -8.84
N ASN A 56 1.58 -12.76 -9.20
CA ASN A 56 0.25 -12.82 -9.84
C ASN A 56 -0.88 -13.05 -8.83
N VAL A 57 -0.56 -13.53 -7.62
CA VAL A 57 -1.54 -13.77 -6.53
C VAL A 57 -2.24 -12.52 -6.07
N PHE A 58 -1.64 -11.34 -6.25
CA PHE A 58 -2.21 -10.08 -5.78
C PHE A 58 -2.85 -9.22 -6.87
N CYS A 59 -3.06 -9.75 -8.08
CA CYS A 59 -3.82 -9.05 -9.10
C CYS A 59 -5.32 -9.19 -8.81
N ASP A 60 -5.99 -8.05 -8.62
CA ASP A 60 -7.34 -7.91 -8.03
C ASP A 60 -7.39 -8.33 -6.55
N ALA A 61 -6.64 -7.58 -5.73
CA ALA A 61 -6.61 -7.74 -4.29
C ALA A 61 -6.69 -6.37 -3.58
N ILE A 62 -7.18 -6.38 -2.35
CA ILE A 62 -7.22 -5.22 -1.46
C ILE A 62 -6.12 -5.36 -0.42
N PHE A 63 -5.30 -4.33 -0.30
CA PHE A 63 -4.25 -4.20 0.68
C PHE A 63 -4.70 -3.29 1.80
N TYR A 64 -4.70 -3.81 3.02
CA TYR A 64 -4.90 -3.03 4.25
C TYR A 64 -3.54 -2.88 4.91
N ILE A 65 -2.98 -1.68 4.86
CA ILE A 65 -1.63 -1.38 5.33
C ILE A 65 -1.72 -0.46 6.54
N ARG A 66 -1.39 -0.99 7.72
CA ARG A 66 -1.26 -0.19 8.93
C ARG A 66 0.13 0.40 9.01
N TYR A 67 0.21 1.73 9.17
CA TYR A 67 1.48 2.47 9.18
C TYR A 67 1.45 3.64 10.17
N LYS A 68 2.65 4.10 10.54
CA LYS A 68 2.85 5.34 11.30
C LYS A 68 3.47 6.43 10.41
N ASP A 69 3.00 7.65 10.60
CA ASP A 69 3.54 8.86 9.98
C ASP A 69 4.32 9.65 11.05
N GLY A 70 5.63 9.41 11.13
CA GLY A 70 6.51 10.00 12.13
C GLY A 70 6.75 11.50 11.96
N CYS A 71 6.30 12.10 10.86
CA CYS A 71 6.48 13.53 10.60
C CYS A 71 5.58 14.42 11.48
N ASN A 72 4.51 13.88 12.07
CA ASN A 72 3.64 14.65 12.96
C ASN A 72 4.00 14.36 14.42
N VAL A 73 4.84 15.23 15.00
CA VAL A 73 5.35 15.16 16.39
C VAL A 73 4.23 15.04 17.45
N ASP A 74 3.01 15.47 17.12
CA ASP A 74 1.84 15.47 18.00
C ASP A 74 0.81 14.36 17.65
N ARG A 75 1.06 13.57 16.60
CA ARG A 75 0.09 12.60 16.06
C ARG A 75 0.80 11.35 15.55
N ASN A 76 1.40 10.62 16.49
CA ASN A 76 1.88 9.26 16.29
C ASN A 76 0.68 8.28 16.17
N VAL A 77 -0.24 8.62 15.26
CA VAL A 77 -1.53 7.98 15.06
C VAL A 77 -1.31 6.82 14.11
N ASP A 78 -1.68 5.62 14.55
CA ASP A 78 -1.79 4.46 13.68
C ASP A 78 -2.79 4.79 12.55
N ARG A 79 -2.30 4.80 11.31
CA ARG A 79 -3.10 5.02 10.11
C ARG A 79 -3.26 3.72 9.35
N ILE A 80 -4.34 3.63 8.58
CA ILE A 80 -4.58 2.50 7.68
C ILE A 80 -4.74 3.06 6.27
N ALA A 81 -3.92 2.59 5.34
CA ALA A 81 -4.14 2.76 3.92
C ALA A 81 -4.88 1.52 3.39
N MET A 82 -5.95 1.74 2.64
CA MET A 82 -6.66 0.69 1.92
C MET A 82 -6.42 0.94 0.43
N VAL A 83 -5.80 -0.01 -0.26
CA VAL A 83 -5.45 0.12 -1.68
C VAL A 83 -5.91 -1.12 -2.43
N ARG A 84 -6.79 -0.94 -3.41
CA ARG A 84 -7.15 -2.02 -4.33
C ARG A 84 -6.22 -2.01 -5.53
N ARG A 85 -5.55 -3.13 -5.75
CA ARG A 85 -4.65 -3.34 -6.89
C ARG A 85 -5.38 -4.13 -7.97
N ILE A 86 -5.52 -3.56 -9.16
CA ILE A 86 -6.14 -4.22 -10.31
C ILE A 86 -5.12 -4.27 -11.45
N CYS A 87 -4.85 -5.47 -11.96
CA CYS A 87 -4.00 -5.68 -13.12
C CYS A 87 -4.88 -6.06 -14.32
N ASP A 88 -4.80 -5.30 -15.42
CA ASP A 88 -5.37 -5.71 -16.71
C ASP A 88 -4.22 -6.25 -17.57
N GLU A 89 -3.98 -7.57 -17.51
CA GLU A 89 -2.92 -8.23 -18.27
C GLU A 89 -3.08 -8.04 -19.79
N ARG A 90 -4.33 -7.94 -20.28
CA ARG A 90 -4.58 -7.77 -21.72
C ARG A 90 -4.15 -6.39 -22.21
N LYS A 91 -4.31 -5.37 -21.37
CA LYS A 91 -3.89 -4.00 -21.67
C LYS A 91 -2.51 -3.64 -21.12
N GLY A 92 -1.89 -4.53 -20.34
CA GLY A 92 -0.65 -4.24 -19.61
C GLY A 92 -0.79 -3.08 -18.62
N CYS A 93 -1.99 -2.87 -18.06
CA CYS A 93 -2.29 -1.71 -17.21
C CYS A 93 -2.37 -2.10 -15.73
N LEU A 94 -1.89 -1.21 -14.87
CA LEU A 94 -2.04 -1.29 -13.41
C LEU A 94 -2.92 -0.12 -12.95
N SER A 95 -3.99 -0.45 -12.25
CA SER A 95 -4.86 0.54 -11.59
C SER A 95 -4.75 0.37 -10.08
N LEU A 96 -4.59 1.49 -9.38
CA LEU A 96 -4.62 1.58 -7.93
C LEU A 96 -5.82 2.44 -7.56
N LEU A 97 -6.70 1.90 -6.72
CA LEU A 97 -7.90 2.57 -6.20
C LEU A 97 -7.81 2.71 -4.68
#